data_AF-A0A6N6TB04-F1
#
_entry.id   AF-A0A6N6TB04-F1
#
_cell.length_a   1.000
_cell.length_b   1.000
_cell.length_c   1.000
_cell.angle_alpha   90.00
_cell.angle_beta   90.00
_cell.angle_gamma   90.00
#
_symmetry.space_group_name_H-M   'P 1'
#
loop_
_entity.id
_entity.type
_entity.pdbx_description
1 polymer ?
#
loop_
_entity_poly.entity_id
_entity_poly.type
_entity_poly.pdbx_seq_one_letter_code
_entity_poly.pdbx_strand_id
1 'polypeptide(L)'
;MTETTKAPTPDAKTAADLNKLAQNFSKIVEQSQRVLQEYLKRQEHNDQIPLLDPAIIGKSFQEFFDKLLKNPEKLIEAQIGFWKNYLDLWQSTSQRMLGHETQPVIKPPPGDKRFADEQWAENAVFDFIKQSYLLAADSVQGLVRQVEGMDDKTARKVQFYTRQFVDAMAPTNFVHTNPTVLKATLDSSGDNLVKGLQNLLEDLERGRGQLQIKMTDLKAFTPGENIAVTPGKVVFQNELMQLVQYNPSTPTVYQKPFLFVSPWINKFYIMDMRPKNSMVKWMVDQGFTVFMTSWINPDEQLAHKKFEDYMLSIVEGMDAIEQATGEREINAAGYCLGGTILLTTLAYLAAKRDKRVQSAICFACMTDFSEPGELEVFIDEELITLLEKQMGERGYLDGSQMAGVFSMLRANDLIWFFVVNNYLLGKDPYPFDLLYWNSDSTRMPRDMHSFYVRNMYQKNLLREPGGITLAGIPIDLRKIKTPVCFLSAYEDHIAPWKSTYAGTQLVGGPVKFVLSGSGHIAGVINPASSDKYGFWLNPKTPPNPDDWLKDAVKQDGSWWPDWLAWLQPHAGPQVPARAPGDGKLKPIEDAPGSYVKMRYDQ
;
A
#
# COMPACT_ATOMS: atom_id res chain seq x y z
N MET A 1 20.96 -5.73 -76.09
CA MET A 1 19.97 -6.08 -75.05
C MET A 1 20.51 -5.59 -73.73
N THR A 2 20.02 -4.45 -73.26
CA THR A 2 20.37 -3.83 -71.97
C THR A 2 19.14 -3.97 -71.08
N GLU A 3 19.11 -4.99 -70.24
CA GLU A 3 18.10 -5.11 -69.20
C GLU A 3 18.53 -4.30 -67.98
N THR A 4 17.90 -3.14 -67.83
CA THR A 4 17.83 -2.37 -66.58
C THR A 4 17.11 -3.18 -65.51
N THR A 5 17.83 -3.61 -64.48
CA THR A 5 17.29 -4.14 -63.24
C THR A 5 16.55 -3.02 -62.48
N LYS A 6 15.21 -3.04 -62.54
CA LYS A 6 14.36 -2.22 -61.67
C LYS A 6 14.52 -2.70 -60.22
N ALA A 7 14.86 -1.77 -59.33
CA ALA A 7 14.79 -2.00 -57.90
C ALA A 7 13.35 -2.39 -57.48
N PRO A 8 13.17 -3.28 -56.48
CA PRO A 8 11.84 -3.67 -56.04
C PRO A 8 11.10 -2.44 -55.48
N THR A 9 9.89 -2.19 -55.98
CA THR A 9 9.01 -1.16 -55.43
C THR A 9 8.47 -1.67 -54.10
N PRO A 10 8.47 -0.87 -53.00
CA PRO A 10 7.93 -1.32 -51.73
C PRO A 10 6.46 -1.69 -51.88
N ASP A 11 6.06 -2.82 -51.27
CA ASP A 11 4.68 -3.29 -51.27
C ASP A 11 3.75 -2.20 -50.73
N ALA A 12 2.54 -2.05 -51.29
CA ALA A 12 1.65 -0.90 -50.99
C ALA A 12 1.30 -0.79 -49.49
N LYS A 13 1.28 -1.94 -48.80
CA LYS A 13 1.11 -2.04 -47.35
C LYS A 13 2.31 -1.46 -46.59
N THR A 14 3.53 -1.78 -47.03
CA THR A 14 4.78 -1.25 -46.46
C THR A 14 4.89 0.27 -46.64
N ALA A 15 4.46 0.80 -47.79
CA ALA A 15 4.42 2.25 -48.02
C ALA A 15 3.40 2.97 -47.13
N ALA A 16 2.22 2.36 -46.90
CA ALA A 16 1.21 2.89 -45.99
C ALA A 16 1.68 2.86 -44.52
N ASP A 17 2.33 1.78 -44.10
CA ASP A 17 2.88 1.62 -42.74
C ASP A 17 4.02 2.63 -42.48
N LEU A 18 4.88 2.89 -43.47
CA LEU A 18 5.94 3.91 -43.39
C LEU A 18 5.38 5.33 -43.31
N ASN A 19 4.34 5.64 -44.07
CA ASN A 19 3.67 6.94 -44.00
C ASN A 19 3.00 7.15 -42.64
N LYS A 20 2.34 6.10 -42.10
CA LYS A 20 1.73 6.14 -40.77
C LYS A 20 2.79 6.33 -39.67
N LEU A 21 3.91 5.62 -39.77
CA LEU A 21 5.04 5.77 -38.85
C LEU A 21 5.59 7.21 -38.86
N ALA A 22 5.77 7.82 -40.03
CA ALA A 22 6.24 9.20 -40.15
C ALA A 22 5.25 10.20 -39.51
N GLN A 23 3.95 10.05 -39.77
CA GLN A 23 2.91 10.87 -39.15
C GLN A 23 2.89 10.73 -37.61
N ASN A 24 3.00 9.50 -37.11
CA ASN A 24 3.03 9.24 -35.68
C ASN A 24 4.31 9.77 -35.03
N PHE A 25 5.44 9.74 -35.73
CA PHE A 25 6.67 10.36 -35.23
C PHE A 25 6.50 11.88 -35.04
N SER A 26 5.85 12.57 -35.98
CA SER A 26 5.50 13.98 -35.81
C SER A 26 4.59 14.22 -34.59
N LYS A 27 3.57 13.38 -34.39
CA LYS A 27 2.70 13.45 -33.20
C LYS A 27 3.45 13.21 -31.89
N ILE A 28 4.37 12.24 -31.88
CA ILE A 28 5.23 11.95 -30.72
C ILE A 28 6.04 13.18 -30.34
N VAL A 29 6.68 13.84 -31.32
CA VAL A 29 7.45 15.07 -31.08
C VAL A 29 6.56 16.18 -30.53
N GLU A 30 5.40 16.42 -31.13
CA GLU A 30 4.45 17.44 -30.69
C GLU A 30 3.94 17.17 -29.27
N GLN A 31 3.48 15.95 -28.97
CA GLN A 31 3.00 15.58 -27.64
C GLN A 31 4.13 15.62 -26.59
N SER A 32 5.35 15.22 -26.94
CA SER A 32 6.50 15.33 -26.04
C SER A 32 6.79 16.79 -25.66
N GLN A 33 6.67 17.72 -26.63
CA GLN A 33 6.83 19.15 -26.35
C GLN A 33 5.73 19.65 -25.41
N ARG A 34 4.47 19.23 -25.61
CA ARG A 34 3.36 19.61 -24.73
C ARG A 34 3.55 19.10 -23.30
N VAL A 35 3.93 17.84 -23.14
CA VAL A 35 4.26 17.23 -21.84
C VAL A 35 5.35 18.03 -21.13
N LEU A 36 6.44 18.38 -21.84
CA LEU A 36 7.54 19.16 -21.28
C LEU A 36 7.09 20.58 -20.87
N GLN A 37 6.30 21.25 -21.72
CA GLN A 37 5.77 22.58 -21.43
C GLN A 37 4.86 22.57 -20.19
N GLU A 38 3.96 21.59 -20.08
CA GLU A 38 3.06 21.47 -18.95
C GLU A 38 3.80 21.18 -17.64
N TYR A 39 4.83 20.32 -17.71
CA TYR A 39 5.73 20.05 -16.58
C TYR A 39 6.48 21.32 -16.13
N LEU A 40 7.13 22.05 -17.06
CA LEU A 40 7.93 23.24 -16.75
C LEU A 40 7.08 24.39 -16.20
N LYS A 41 5.95 24.70 -16.85
CA LYS A 41 5.03 25.77 -16.45
C LYS A 41 4.58 25.65 -15.00
N ARG A 42 4.43 24.41 -14.52
CA ARG A 42 3.92 24.13 -13.17
C ARG A 42 5.03 23.95 -12.13
N GLN A 43 6.26 23.64 -12.53
CA GLN A 43 7.42 23.75 -11.62
C GLN A 43 7.67 25.19 -11.17
N GLU A 44 7.41 26.19 -12.02
CA GLU A 44 7.57 27.61 -11.65
C GLU A 44 6.56 28.09 -10.60
N HIS A 45 5.45 27.37 -10.40
CA HIS A 45 4.33 27.77 -9.52
C HIS A 45 4.15 26.84 -8.29
N ASN A 46 5.04 25.87 -8.06
CA ASN A 46 4.72 24.77 -7.13
C ASN A 46 5.07 25.09 -5.67
N ASP A 47 4.05 25.33 -4.85
CA ASP A 47 4.11 25.39 -3.37
C ASP A 47 4.16 23.98 -2.71
N GLN A 48 4.62 22.95 -3.42
CA GLN A 48 4.66 21.58 -2.88
C GLN A 48 6.10 21.06 -2.80
N ILE A 49 6.48 20.65 -1.59
CA ILE A 49 7.76 19.98 -1.34
C ILE A 49 7.76 18.62 -2.05
N PRO A 50 8.81 18.29 -2.82
CA PRO A 50 8.91 16.98 -3.44
C PRO A 50 9.00 15.89 -2.37
N LEU A 51 8.31 14.77 -2.62
CA LEU A 51 8.32 13.57 -1.77
C LEU A 51 9.74 13.01 -1.54
N LEU A 52 10.65 13.36 -2.45
CA LEU A 52 12.08 13.10 -2.40
C LEU A 52 12.79 14.44 -2.24
N ASP A 53 13.31 14.75 -1.05
CA ASP A 53 14.18 15.91 -0.85
C ASP A 53 15.61 15.54 -1.27
N PRO A 54 16.15 16.15 -2.36
CA PRO A 54 17.49 15.82 -2.85
C PRO A 54 18.61 16.13 -1.86
N ALA A 55 18.44 17.12 -0.99
CA ALA A 55 19.45 17.48 0.01
C ALA A 55 19.52 16.41 1.11
N ILE A 56 18.36 15.94 1.58
CA ILE A 56 18.27 14.92 2.63
C ILE A 56 18.80 13.58 2.12
N ILE A 57 18.43 13.19 0.90
CA ILE A 57 18.96 11.99 0.25
C ILE A 57 20.48 12.14 0.02
N GLY A 58 20.91 13.30 -0.49
CA GLY A 58 22.32 13.60 -0.76
C GLY A 58 23.21 13.46 0.47
N LYS A 59 22.75 13.89 1.65
CA LYS A 59 23.48 13.74 2.92
C LYS A 59 23.71 12.28 3.30
N SER A 60 22.68 11.43 3.19
CA SER A 60 22.81 9.99 3.46
C SER A 60 23.78 9.31 2.48
N PHE A 61 23.73 9.68 1.20
CA PHE A 61 24.68 9.17 0.21
C PHE A 61 26.11 9.69 0.44
N GLN A 62 26.29 10.94 0.85
CA GLN A 62 27.60 11.49 1.18
C GLN A 62 28.25 10.71 2.33
N GLU A 63 27.51 10.43 3.40
CA GLU A 63 28.01 9.60 4.49
C GLU A 63 28.37 8.18 4.02
N PHE A 64 27.52 7.56 3.20
CA PHE A 64 27.81 6.28 2.58
C PHE A 64 29.12 6.31 1.78
N PHE A 65 29.34 7.33 0.94
CA PHE A 65 30.57 7.49 0.17
C PHE A 65 31.79 7.72 1.08
N ASP A 66 31.67 8.52 2.14
CA ASP A 66 32.75 8.74 3.10
C ASP A 66 33.17 7.45 3.82
N LYS A 67 32.20 6.59 4.16
CA LYS A 67 32.46 5.27 4.78
C LYS A 67 33.05 4.28 3.78
N LEU A 68 32.56 4.28 2.54
CA LEU A 68 33.08 3.44 1.46
C LEU A 68 34.54 3.79 1.12
N LEU A 69 34.87 5.08 1.05
CA LEU A 69 36.24 5.55 0.79
C LEU A 69 37.22 5.21 1.93
N LYS A 70 36.72 5.08 3.17
CA LYS A 70 37.52 4.61 4.31
C LYS A 70 37.77 3.10 4.30
N ASN A 71 36.98 2.33 3.56
CA ASN A 71 37.11 0.88 3.40
C ASN A 71 37.33 0.52 1.91
N PRO A 72 38.43 0.97 1.27
CA PRO A 72 38.65 0.82 -0.16
C PRO A 72 38.73 -0.65 -0.59
N GLU A 73 39.10 -1.56 0.32
CA GLU A 73 39.15 -3.00 0.05
C GLU A 73 37.80 -3.55 -0.41
N LYS A 74 36.70 -3.16 0.24
CA LYS A 74 35.35 -3.61 -0.13
C LYS A 74 34.91 -3.08 -1.51
N LEU A 75 35.27 -1.84 -1.81
CA LEU A 75 35.03 -1.25 -3.12
C LEU A 75 35.82 -2.00 -4.21
N ILE A 76 37.09 -2.30 -3.96
CA ILE A 76 37.95 -3.05 -4.88
C ILE A 76 37.43 -4.49 -5.05
N GLU A 77 37.06 -5.18 -3.96
CA GLU A 77 36.47 -6.53 -4.00
C GLU A 77 35.21 -6.57 -4.87
N ALA A 78 34.29 -5.62 -4.66
CA ALA A 78 33.07 -5.51 -5.45
C ALA A 78 33.35 -5.20 -6.92
N GLN A 79 34.32 -4.31 -7.20
CA GLN A 79 34.72 -3.96 -8.55
C GLN A 79 35.36 -5.13 -9.29
N ILE A 80 36.26 -5.88 -8.64
CA ILE A 80 36.87 -7.10 -9.19
C ILE A 80 35.80 -8.16 -9.46
N GLY A 81 34.91 -8.40 -8.48
CA GLY A 81 33.81 -9.35 -8.62
C GLY A 81 32.87 -8.99 -9.78
N PHE A 82 32.52 -7.71 -9.91
CA PHE A 82 31.72 -7.20 -11.02
C PHE A 82 32.41 -7.43 -12.37
N TRP A 83 33.68 -7.05 -12.52
CA TRP A 83 34.42 -7.24 -13.77
C TRP A 83 34.58 -8.71 -14.15
N LYS A 84 34.83 -9.58 -13.17
CA LYS A 84 34.87 -11.03 -13.39
C LYS A 84 33.54 -11.54 -13.93
N ASN A 85 32.43 -11.25 -13.24
CA ASN A 85 31.10 -11.67 -13.68
C ASN A 85 30.73 -11.07 -15.06
N TYR A 86 31.18 -9.86 -15.35
CA TYR A 86 30.96 -9.20 -16.64
C TYR A 86 31.77 -9.87 -17.76
N LEU A 87 33.03 -10.26 -17.51
CA LEU A 87 33.83 -11.06 -18.46
C LEU A 87 33.18 -12.43 -18.72
N ASP A 88 32.69 -13.10 -17.66
CA ASP A 88 31.95 -14.35 -17.78
C ASP A 88 30.68 -14.17 -18.65
N LEU A 89 29.98 -13.04 -18.49
CA LEU A 89 28.83 -12.69 -19.32
C LEU A 89 29.22 -12.47 -20.79
N TRP A 90 30.31 -11.75 -21.06
CA TRP A 90 30.84 -11.57 -22.42
C TRP A 90 31.22 -12.89 -23.07
N GLN A 91 31.89 -13.78 -22.34
CA GLN A 91 32.26 -15.10 -22.82
C GLN A 91 31.02 -15.95 -23.11
N SER A 92 30.07 -16.03 -22.17
CA SER A 92 28.82 -16.77 -22.33
C SER A 92 28.00 -16.26 -23.52
N THR A 93 27.90 -14.94 -23.68
CA THR A 93 27.18 -14.31 -24.79
C THR A 93 27.86 -14.57 -26.13
N SER A 94 29.19 -14.52 -26.18
CA SER A 94 29.96 -14.80 -27.40
C SER A 94 29.79 -16.26 -27.85
N GLN A 95 29.86 -17.21 -26.90
CA GLN A 95 29.60 -18.63 -27.17
C GLN A 95 28.16 -18.85 -27.66
N ARG A 96 27.19 -18.17 -27.06
CA ARG A 96 25.79 -18.23 -27.45
C ARG A 96 25.55 -17.69 -28.86
N MET A 97 26.19 -16.58 -29.24
CA MET A 97 26.13 -16.05 -30.61
C MET A 97 26.76 -16.99 -31.65
N LEU A 98 27.70 -17.85 -31.24
CA LEU A 98 28.27 -18.92 -32.06
C LEU A 98 27.39 -20.19 -32.12
N GLY A 99 26.21 -20.18 -31.49
CA GLY A 99 25.25 -21.28 -31.52
C GLY A 99 25.44 -22.32 -30.41
N HIS A 100 26.28 -22.07 -29.40
CA HIS A 100 26.42 -22.95 -28.25
C HIS A 100 25.35 -22.70 -27.18
N GLU A 101 24.91 -23.75 -26.49
CA GLU A 101 24.09 -23.59 -25.28
C GLU A 101 24.95 -23.14 -24.10
N THR A 102 24.53 -22.07 -23.44
CA THR A 102 25.22 -21.54 -22.24
C THR A 102 24.23 -21.33 -21.10
N GLN A 103 24.71 -21.47 -19.87
CA GLN A 103 23.91 -21.10 -18.70
C GLN A 103 24.04 -19.59 -18.43
N PRO A 104 22.96 -18.94 -17.98
CA PRO A 104 23.01 -17.53 -17.61
C PRO A 104 23.90 -17.34 -16.37
N VAL A 105 24.70 -16.28 -16.39
CA VAL A 105 25.60 -15.90 -15.28
C VAL A 105 24.80 -15.41 -14.08
N ILE A 106 23.66 -14.76 -14.33
CA ILE A 106 22.71 -14.30 -13.32
C ILE A 106 21.28 -14.44 -13.81
N LYS A 107 20.35 -14.72 -12.91
CA LYS A 107 18.91 -14.80 -13.19
C LYS A 107 18.15 -13.73 -12.41
N PRO A 108 17.02 -13.24 -12.92
CA PRO A 108 16.13 -12.39 -12.13
C PRO A 108 15.71 -13.09 -10.83
N PRO A 109 15.48 -12.34 -9.75
CA PRO A 109 14.90 -12.89 -8.53
C PRO A 109 13.56 -13.60 -8.80
N PRO A 110 13.20 -14.63 -8.01
CA PRO A 110 11.89 -15.27 -8.13
C PRO A 110 10.76 -14.24 -8.02
N GLY A 111 9.81 -14.28 -8.97
CA GLY A 111 8.66 -13.39 -8.99
C GLY A 111 8.86 -12.06 -9.72
N ASP A 112 10.07 -11.72 -10.20
CA ASP A 112 10.29 -10.53 -11.02
C ASP A 112 9.67 -10.69 -12.42
N LYS A 113 8.52 -10.04 -12.63
CA LYS A 113 7.76 -10.12 -13.88
C LYS A 113 8.26 -9.19 -14.98
N ARG A 114 9.23 -8.32 -14.70
CA ARG A 114 9.74 -7.34 -15.68
C ARG A 114 10.37 -8.03 -16.90
N PHE A 115 10.95 -9.21 -16.70
CA PHE A 115 11.62 -10.01 -17.73
C PHE A 115 10.81 -11.23 -18.22
N ALA A 116 9.47 -11.14 -18.17
CA ALA A 116 8.59 -12.27 -18.49
C ALA A 116 8.48 -12.60 -20.00
N ASP A 117 8.80 -11.66 -20.89
CA ASP A 117 8.81 -11.90 -22.34
C ASP A 117 9.94 -12.86 -22.73
N GLU A 118 9.64 -13.88 -23.54
CA GLU A 118 10.59 -14.91 -23.97
C GLU A 118 11.81 -14.31 -24.68
N GLN A 119 11.67 -13.16 -25.35
CA GLN A 119 12.79 -12.47 -26.00
C GLN A 119 13.92 -12.11 -25.03
N TRP A 120 13.61 -11.88 -23.75
CA TRP A 120 14.63 -11.65 -22.73
C TRP A 120 15.52 -12.87 -22.47
N ALA A 121 15.02 -14.07 -22.77
CA ALA A 121 15.76 -15.32 -22.61
C ALA A 121 16.30 -15.85 -23.93
N GLU A 122 15.59 -15.67 -25.05
CA GLU A 122 15.92 -16.26 -26.35
C GLU A 122 16.88 -15.41 -27.20
N ASN A 123 16.72 -14.09 -27.18
CA ASN A 123 17.51 -13.18 -27.99
C ASN A 123 18.83 -12.82 -27.27
N ALA A 124 19.97 -13.11 -27.90
CA ALA A 124 21.28 -12.91 -27.28
C ALA A 124 21.56 -11.45 -26.87
N VAL A 125 21.03 -10.45 -27.59
CA VAL A 125 21.21 -9.04 -27.25
C VAL A 125 20.38 -8.66 -26.02
N PHE A 126 19.09 -9.01 -26.00
CA PHE A 126 18.24 -8.70 -24.85
C PHE A 126 18.65 -9.49 -23.61
N ASP A 127 19.09 -10.74 -23.76
CA ASP A 127 19.64 -11.54 -22.67
C ASP A 127 20.92 -10.91 -22.09
N PHE A 128 21.83 -10.41 -22.94
CA PHE A 128 23.02 -9.67 -22.50
C PHE A 128 22.66 -8.39 -21.74
N ILE A 129 21.72 -7.59 -22.26
CA ILE A 129 21.26 -6.35 -21.61
C ILE A 129 20.65 -6.66 -20.23
N LYS A 130 19.76 -7.66 -20.15
CA LYS A 130 19.14 -8.11 -18.90
C LYS A 130 20.21 -8.54 -17.89
N GLN A 131 21.13 -9.43 -18.28
CA GLN A 131 22.14 -9.94 -17.36
C GLN A 131 23.13 -8.84 -16.94
N SER A 132 23.51 -7.94 -17.85
CA SER A 132 24.35 -6.77 -17.53
C SER A 132 23.70 -5.87 -16.48
N TYR A 133 22.40 -5.58 -16.63
CA TYR A 133 21.63 -4.85 -15.64
C TYR A 133 21.59 -5.58 -14.29
N LEU A 134 21.28 -6.88 -14.29
CA LEU A 134 21.19 -7.67 -13.06
C LEU A 134 22.53 -7.73 -12.31
N LEU A 135 23.65 -7.86 -13.02
CA LEU A 135 24.99 -7.83 -12.42
C LEU A 135 25.32 -6.46 -11.81
N ALA A 136 24.98 -5.37 -12.52
CA ALA A 136 25.18 -4.03 -12.00
C ALA A 136 24.28 -3.76 -10.78
N ALA A 137 23.02 -4.18 -10.84
CA ALA A 137 22.06 -4.10 -9.75
C ALA A 137 22.53 -4.85 -8.50
N ASP A 138 22.98 -6.10 -8.65
CA ASP A 138 23.48 -6.92 -7.55
C ASP A 138 24.77 -6.34 -6.96
N SER A 139 25.69 -5.83 -7.81
CA SER A 139 26.93 -5.21 -7.38
C SER A 139 26.67 -3.94 -6.55
N VAL A 140 25.85 -3.01 -7.05
CA VAL A 140 25.55 -1.76 -6.35
C VAL A 140 24.78 -2.02 -5.05
N GLN A 141 23.78 -2.90 -5.06
CA GLN A 141 23.05 -3.26 -3.85
C GLN A 141 23.90 -4.08 -2.87
N GLY A 142 24.81 -4.91 -3.37
CA GLY A 142 25.79 -5.66 -2.60
C GLY A 142 26.74 -4.75 -1.84
N LEU A 143 27.26 -3.70 -2.51
CA LEU A 143 28.09 -2.66 -1.89
C LEU A 143 27.38 -1.99 -0.73
N VAL A 144 26.12 -1.56 -0.92
CA VAL A 144 25.34 -0.93 0.15
C VAL A 144 25.14 -1.86 1.35
N ARG A 145 24.95 -3.16 1.12
CA ARG A 145 24.79 -4.18 2.18
C ARG A 145 26.07 -4.46 2.97
N GLN A 146 27.23 -4.18 2.40
CA GLN A 146 28.54 -4.52 2.99
C GLN A 146 29.22 -3.34 3.71
N VAL A 147 28.67 -2.14 3.65
CA VAL A 147 29.26 -0.98 4.35
C VAL A 147 29.02 -1.09 5.85
N GLU A 148 30.10 -1.28 6.60
CA GLU A 148 30.10 -1.33 8.06
C GLU A 148 30.26 0.06 8.68
N GLY A 149 29.78 0.21 9.92
CA GLY A 149 29.99 1.41 10.73
C GLY A 149 29.13 2.62 10.34
N MET A 150 28.06 2.41 9.57
CA MET A 150 26.97 3.36 9.35
C MET A 150 25.85 3.08 10.36
N ASP A 151 25.12 4.10 10.80
CA ASP A 151 23.95 3.87 11.64
C ASP A 151 22.84 3.14 10.86
N ASP A 152 22.08 2.29 11.54
CA ASP A 152 21.08 1.42 10.91
C ASP A 152 20.03 2.21 10.10
N LYS A 153 19.67 3.41 10.56
CA LYS A 153 18.65 4.25 9.92
C LYS A 153 19.17 4.82 8.61
N THR A 154 20.39 5.36 8.59
CA THR A 154 21.03 5.82 7.35
C THR A 154 21.28 4.66 6.39
N ALA A 155 21.68 3.49 6.90
CA ALA A 155 21.86 2.28 6.10
C ALA A 155 20.57 1.88 5.36
N ARG A 156 19.44 1.82 6.08
CA ARG A 156 18.12 1.54 5.50
C ARG A 156 17.71 2.58 4.46
N LYS A 157 17.94 3.87 4.71
CA LYS A 157 17.68 4.95 3.74
C LYS A 157 18.48 4.77 2.45
N VAL A 158 19.80 4.56 2.56
CA VAL A 158 20.68 4.36 1.40
C VAL A 158 20.27 3.12 0.62
N GLN A 159 19.96 2.01 1.30
CA GLN A 159 19.47 0.79 0.67
C GLN A 159 18.16 1.01 -0.08
N PHE A 160 17.19 1.69 0.55
CA PHE A 160 15.90 1.99 -0.05
C PHE A 160 16.07 2.83 -1.33
N TYR A 161 16.74 3.98 -1.25
CA TYR A 161 16.91 4.87 -2.41
C TYR A 161 17.80 4.28 -3.50
N THR A 162 18.80 3.47 -3.14
CA THR A 162 19.59 2.70 -4.11
C THR A 162 18.70 1.73 -4.89
N ARG A 163 17.78 1.03 -4.22
CA ARG A 163 16.81 0.16 -4.89
C ARG A 163 15.90 0.96 -5.83
N GLN A 164 15.39 2.12 -5.39
CA GLN A 164 14.59 3.00 -6.26
C GLN A 164 15.35 3.39 -7.54
N PHE A 165 16.63 3.75 -7.41
CA PHE A 165 17.49 4.08 -8.54
C PHE A 165 17.70 2.87 -9.47
N VAL A 166 18.03 1.71 -8.92
CA VAL A 166 18.22 0.47 -9.69
C VAL A 166 16.93 0.08 -10.42
N ASP A 167 15.77 0.21 -9.79
CA ASP A 167 14.48 -0.07 -10.42
C ASP A 167 14.17 0.92 -11.55
N ALA A 168 14.53 2.20 -11.39
CA ALA A 168 14.38 3.21 -12.42
C ALA A 168 15.26 2.95 -13.66
N MET A 169 16.47 2.45 -13.43
CA MET A 169 17.43 2.13 -14.49
C MET A 169 17.18 0.76 -15.16
N ALA A 170 16.09 0.06 -14.81
CA ALA A 170 15.77 -1.22 -15.44
C ALA A 170 15.60 -1.06 -16.96
N PRO A 171 16.21 -1.93 -17.79
CA PRO A 171 16.14 -1.83 -19.25
C PRO A 171 14.72 -2.00 -19.78
N THR A 172 13.81 -2.54 -18.97
CA THR A 172 12.37 -2.65 -19.27
C THR A 172 11.68 -1.30 -19.32
N ASN A 173 12.24 -0.25 -18.72
CA ASN A 173 11.62 1.07 -18.62
C ASN A 173 11.90 1.96 -19.83
N PHE A 174 12.64 1.48 -20.83
CA PHE A 174 13.03 2.27 -21.99
C PHE A 174 12.62 1.59 -23.30
N VAL A 175 12.12 2.40 -24.25
CA VAL A 175 11.64 1.92 -25.55
C VAL A 175 12.70 1.11 -26.29
N HIS A 176 13.95 1.57 -26.32
CA HIS A 176 15.01 1.00 -27.14
C HIS A 176 15.63 -0.30 -26.57
N THR A 177 15.38 -0.62 -25.30
CA THR A 177 15.91 -1.83 -24.65
C THR A 177 14.82 -2.82 -24.26
N ASN A 178 13.54 -2.50 -24.45
CA ASN A 178 12.43 -3.37 -24.09
C ASN A 178 11.86 -4.08 -25.34
N PRO A 179 12.04 -5.41 -25.48
CA PRO A 179 11.58 -6.16 -26.66
C PRO A 179 10.07 -6.08 -26.87
N THR A 180 9.29 -6.13 -25.79
CA THR A 180 7.83 -6.05 -25.86
C THR A 180 7.38 -4.69 -26.39
N VAL A 181 8.02 -3.60 -25.94
CA VAL A 181 7.70 -2.23 -26.39
C VAL A 181 8.17 -2.02 -27.83
N LEU A 182 9.37 -2.49 -28.20
CA LEU A 182 9.87 -2.40 -29.58
C LEU A 182 8.93 -3.10 -30.54
N LYS A 183 8.54 -4.34 -30.21
CA LYS A 183 7.58 -5.10 -31.01
C LYS A 183 6.24 -4.38 -31.14
N ALA A 184 5.66 -3.91 -30.04
CA ALA A 184 4.42 -3.14 -30.07
C ALA A 184 4.52 -1.84 -30.90
N THR A 185 5.69 -1.18 -30.86
CA THR A 185 5.96 0.04 -31.63
C THR A 185 6.01 -0.25 -33.12
N LEU A 186 6.68 -1.33 -33.53
CA LEU A 186 6.72 -1.77 -34.93
C LEU A 186 5.33 -2.21 -35.41
N ASP A 187 4.68 -3.11 -34.66
CA ASP A 187 3.38 -3.70 -35.00
C ASP A 187 2.25 -2.64 -35.11
N SER A 188 2.35 -1.55 -34.34
CA SER A 188 1.36 -0.47 -34.32
C SER A 188 1.76 0.78 -35.12
N SER A 189 2.92 0.75 -35.80
CA SER A 189 3.52 1.91 -36.47
C SER A 189 3.65 3.13 -35.55
N GLY A 190 3.99 2.92 -34.28
CA GLY A 190 4.17 3.95 -33.26
C GLY A 190 2.90 4.45 -32.57
N ASP A 191 1.71 3.91 -32.88
CA ASP A 191 0.45 4.31 -32.23
C ASP A 191 0.49 4.11 -30.70
N ASN A 192 1.17 3.07 -30.21
CA ASN A 192 1.36 2.82 -28.78
C ASN A 192 2.01 4.00 -28.06
N LEU A 193 3.03 4.62 -28.66
CA LEU A 193 3.75 5.75 -28.06
C LEU A 193 2.92 7.04 -28.13
N VAL A 194 2.18 7.26 -29.22
CA VAL A 194 1.25 8.40 -29.34
C VAL A 194 0.17 8.33 -28.26
N LYS A 195 -0.45 7.15 -28.08
CA LYS A 195 -1.41 6.91 -26.98
C LYS A 195 -0.76 7.05 -25.62
N GLY A 196 0.45 6.52 -25.46
CA GLY A 196 1.16 6.59 -24.20
C GLY A 196 1.54 8.01 -23.76
N LEU A 197 1.93 8.87 -24.71
CA LEU A 197 2.16 10.29 -24.45
C LEU A 197 0.86 11.05 -24.14
N GLN A 198 -0.25 10.66 -24.78
CA GLN A 198 -1.57 11.19 -24.42
C GLN A 198 -1.92 10.82 -22.97
N ASN A 199 -1.77 9.54 -22.59
CA ASN A 199 -1.99 9.08 -21.23
C ASN A 199 -1.10 9.83 -20.21
N LEU A 200 0.16 10.06 -20.55
CA LEU A 200 1.10 10.82 -19.72
C LEU A 200 0.64 12.27 -19.53
N LEU A 201 0.18 12.92 -20.59
CA LEU A 201 -0.34 14.29 -20.53
C LEU A 201 -1.61 14.36 -19.68
N GLU A 202 -2.56 13.45 -19.88
CA GLU A 202 -3.79 13.37 -19.07
C GLU A 202 -3.48 13.16 -17.58
N ASP A 203 -2.50 12.32 -17.25
CA ASP A 203 -2.08 12.07 -15.87
C ASP A 203 -1.35 13.28 -15.25
N LEU A 204 -0.58 14.05 -16.02
CA LEU A 204 0.03 15.32 -15.59
C LEU A 204 -1.03 16.42 -15.38
N GLU A 205 -1.99 16.53 -16.29
CA GLU A 205 -3.09 17.49 -16.19
C GLU A 205 -3.94 17.21 -14.95
N ARG A 206 -4.32 15.94 -14.73
CA ARG A 206 -5.06 15.49 -13.54
C ARG A 206 -4.28 15.77 -12.25
N GLY A 207 -2.99 15.42 -12.23
CA GLY A 207 -2.12 15.67 -11.08
C GLY A 207 -1.69 17.12 -10.92
N ARG A 208 -2.29 18.03 -11.70
CA ARG A 208 -2.02 19.46 -11.68
C ARG A 208 -0.53 19.79 -11.80
N GLY A 209 0.20 19.09 -12.66
CA GLY A 209 1.64 19.25 -12.89
C GLY A 209 2.52 18.22 -12.19
N GLN A 210 1.95 17.47 -11.25
CA GLN A 210 2.58 16.28 -10.73
C GLN A 210 2.10 15.07 -11.52
N LEU A 211 3.00 14.11 -11.74
CA LEU A 211 2.63 12.88 -12.43
C LEU A 211 1.81 11.98 -11.48
N GLN A 212 0.49 11.98 -11.63
CA GLN A 212 -0.38 11.04 -10.92
C GLN A 212 -0.68 9.86 -11.83
N ILE A 213 0.09 8.77 -11.70
CA ILE A 213 -0.05 7.60 -12.57
C ILE A 213 -1.40 6.91 -12.37
N LYS A 214 -2.17 6.73 -13.45
CA LYS A 214 -3.44 5.99 -13.40
C LYS A 214 -3.22 4.48 -13.27
N MET A 215 -3.47 3.92 -12.09
CA MET A 215 -3.28 2.48 -11.83
C MET A 215 -4.50 1.61 -12.14
N THR A 216 -5.67 2.22 -12.35
CA THR A 216 -6.95 1.51 -12.57
C THR A 216 -7.92 2.39 -13.34
N ASP A 217 -8.99 1.83 -13.89
CA ASP A 217 -10.07 2.64 -14.43
C ASP A 217 -10.89 3.29 -13.29
N LEU A 218 -10.68 4.60 -13.10
CA LEU A 218 -11.36 5.40 -12.08
C LEU A 218 -12.88 5.55 -12.32
N LYS A 219 -13.37 5.22 -13.51
CA LYS A 219 -14.82 5.25 -13.82
C LYS A 219 -15.50 3.90 -13.65
N ALA A 220 -14.74 2.83 -13.45
CA ALA A 220 -15.28 1.48 -13.38
C ALA A 220 -15.96 1.18 -12.04
N PHE A 221 -15.64 1.92 -10.98
CA PHE A 221 -16.17 1.69 -9.64
C PHE A 221 -16.80 2.94 -9.05
N THR A 222 -17.89 2.76 -8.31
CA THR A 222 -18.61 3.82 -7.62
C THR A 222 -19.12 3.27 -6.28
N PRO A 223 -18.60 3.78 -5.14
CA PRO A 223 -19.03 3.35 -3.81
C PRO A 223 -20.56 3.50 -3.62
N GLY A 224 -21.20 2.38 -3.29
CA GLY A 224 -22.66 2.26 -3.15
C GLY A 224 -23.39 1.77 -4.39
N GLU A 225 -22.73 1.68 -5.55
CA GLU A 225 -23.32 1.12 -6.77
C GLU A 225 -22.77 -0.27 -7.11
N ASN A 226 -21.43 -0.42 -7.09
CA ASN A 226 -20.77 -1.68 -7.47
C ASN A 226 -19.59 -2.09 -6.58
N ILE A 227 -19.25 -1.27 -5.59
CA ILE A 227 -18.31 -1.53 -4.50
C ILE A 227 -18.88 -0.91 -3.22
N ALA A 228 -18.60 -1.45 -2.02
CA ALA A 228 -19.26 -0.99 -0.78
C ALA A 228 -20.79 -1.09 -0.86
N VAL A 229 -21.27 -2.22 -1.38
CA VAL A 229 -22.69 -2.45 -1.72
C VAL A 229 -23.43 -3.32 -0.71
N THR A 230 -22.82 -3.64 0.44
CA THR A 230 -23.54 -4.39 1.47
C THR A 230 -24.68 -3.52 2.00
N PRO A 231 -25.95 -3.96 1.91
CA PRO A 231 -27.09 -3.12 2.31
C PRO A 231 -27.01 -2.71 3.78
N GLY A 232 -27.31 -1.45 4.07
CA GLY A 232 -27.26 -0.88 5.41
C GLY A 232 -27.76 0.54 5.44
N LYS A 233 -27.71 1.17 6.60
CA LYS A 233 -28.04 2.58 6.82
C LYS A 233 -27.00 3.25 7.69
N VAL A 234 -26.73 4.53 7.45
CA VAL A 234 -26.07 5.39 8.43
C VAL A 234 -27.07 5.63 9.57
N VAL A 235 -26.71 5.26 10.80
CA VAL A 235 -27.59 5.39 11.98
C VAL A 235 -27.13 6.44 12.99
N PHE A 236 -25.88 6.88 12.87
CA PHE A 236 -25.31 7.96 13.68
C PHE A 236 -24.26 8.71 12.86
N GLN A 237 -24.12 10.00 13.14
CA GLN A 237 -23.12 10.86 12.52
C GLN A 237 -22.67 11.94 13.50
N ASN A 238 -21.36 12.15 13.58
CA ASN A 238 -20.75 13.33 14.18
C ASN A 238 -19.85 14.03 13.14
N GLU A 239 -19.07 15.02 13.57
CA GLU A 239 -18.20 15.79 12.67
C GLU A 239 -17.11 14.94 11.99
N LEU A 240 -16.66 13.84 12.61
CA LEU A 240 -15.56 13.01 12.11
C LEU A 240 -16.01 11.70 11.46
N MET A 241 -17.16 11.17 11.85
CA MET A 241 -17.55 9.80 11.55
C MET A 241 -19.04 9.66 11.28
N GLN A 242 -19.37 8.90 10.24
CA GLN A 242 -20.66 8.22 10.09
C GLN A 242 -20.55 6.78 10.59
N LEU A 243 -21.53 6.32 11.36
CA LEU A 243 -21.66 4.94 11.80
C LEU A 243 -22.70 4.22 10.94
N VAL A 244 -22.25 3.25 10.15
CA VAL A 244 -23.12 2.43 9.30
C VAL A 244 -23.53 1.19 10.07
N GLN A 245 -24.83 0.88 10.13
CA GLN A 245 -25.37 -0.42 10.54
C GLN A 245 -25.82 -1.18 9.29
N TYR A 246 -25.35 -2.41 9.12
CA TYR A 246 -25.75 -3.23 7.97
C TYR A 246 -27.05 -3.99 8.23
N ASN A 247 -27.81 -4.23 7.17
CA ASN A 247 -29.03 -5.03 7.23
C ASN A 247 -28.65 -6.49 7.55
N PRO A 248 -29.37 -7.16 8.46
CA PRO A 248 -29.13 -8.58 8.73
C PRO A 248 -29.50 -9.43 7.49
N SER A 249 -28.73 -10.48 7.22
CA SER A 249 -29.04 -11.47 6.18
C SER A 249 -29.54 -12.81 6.74
N THR A 250 -29.68 -12.90 8.07
CA THR A 250 -30.16 -14.08 8.81
C THR A 250 -31.36 -13.72 9.68
N PRO A 251 -32.28 -14.66 9.99
CA PRO A 251 -33.42 -14.40 10.88
C PRO A 251 -33.03 -14.12 12.34
N THR A 252 -31.91 -14.67 12.78
CA THR A 252 -31.32 -14.43 14.11
C THR A 252 -29.89 -13.97 13.97
N VAL A 253 -29.43 -13.20 14.95
CA VAL A 253 -28.06 -12.70 15.05
C VAL A 253 -27.50 -12.95 16.44
N TYR A 254 -26.18 -12.94 16.59
CA TYR A 254 -25.55 -12.93 17.91
C TYR A 254 -25.96 -11.68 18.70
N GLN A 255 -26.16 -11.87 20.01
CA GLN A 255 -26.60 -10.83 20.92
C GLN A 255 -25.67 -9.61 20.86
N LYS A 256 -24.36 -9.81 21.01
CA LYS A 256 -23.39 -8.72 21.07
C LYS A 256 -23.05 -8.23 19.66
N PRO A 257 -23.29 -6.94 19.34
CA PRO A 257 -22.93 -6.37 18.05
C PRO A 257 -21.43 -6.43 17.74
N PHE A 258 -21.09 -6.24 16.47
CA PHE A 258 -19.72 -6.22 15.98
C PHE A 258 -19.39 -4.87 15.36
N LEU A 259 -18.37 -4.16 15.86
CA LEU A 259 -17.91 -2.87 15.35
C LEU A 259 -16.59 -3.01 14.58
N PHE A 260 -16.57 -2.63 13.31
CA PHE A 260 -15.34 -2.37 12.58
C PHE A 260 -14.91 -0.91 12.74
N VAL A 261 -13.69 -0.71 13.23
CA VAL A 261 -12.95 0.55 13.26
C VAL A 261 -12.00 0.59 12.06
N SER A 262 -12.43 1.27 11.01
CA SER A 262 -11.64 1.43 9.79
C SER A 262 -10.42 2.35 9.99
N PRO A 263 -9.36 2.22 9.18
CA PRO A 263 -8.38 3.29 9.04
C PRO A 263 -9.02 4.48 8.31
N TRP A 264 -8.47 5.67 8.54
CA TRP A 264 -8.77 6.86 7.75
C TRP A 264 -7.60 7.27 6.84
N ILE A 265 -6.59 6.40 6.70
CA ILE A 265 -5.64 6.42 5.58
C ILE A 265 -6.28 5.52 4.52
N ASN A 266 -6.77 6.15 3.45
CA ASN A 266 -7.79 5.62 2.53
C ASN A 266 -9.12 5.29 3.25
N LYS A 267 -10.08 4.75 2.50
CA LYS A 267 -11.47 4.61 2.93
C LYS A 267 -11.81 3.22 3.47
N PHE A 268 -12.88 3.13 4.27
CA PHE A 268 -13.25 1.90 4.97
C PHE A 268 -13.58 0.71 4.06
N TYR A 269 -13.99 0.97 2.82
CA TYR A 269 -14.55 -0.06 1.94
C TYR A 269 -13.54 -1.12 1.50
N ILE A 270 -12.26 -1.03 1.89
CA ILE A 270 -11.34 -2.17 1.82
C ILE A 270 -11.86 -3.41 2.54
N MET A 271 -12.69 -3.23 3.57
CA MET A 271 -13.37 -4.32 4.29
C MET A 271 -14.75 -4.67 3.70
N ASP A 272 -15.29 -3.83 2.81
CA ASP A 272 -16.56 -4.04 2.11
C ASP A 272 -16.37 -3.79 0.61
N MET A 273 -15.52 -4.60 -0.03
CA MET A 273 -15.18 -4.43 -1.45
C MET A 273 -16.37 -4.82 -2.35
N ARG A 274 -16.21 -5.82 -3.21
CA ARG A 274 -17.33 -6.41 -3.96
C ARG A 274 -17.95 -7.55 -3.12
N PRO A 275 -19.17 -8.00 -3.42
CA PRO A 275 -19.82 -9.05 -2.63
C PRO A 275 -18.97 -10.32 -2.44
N LYS A 276 -18.17 -10.70 -3.45
CA LYS A 276 -17.29 -11.88 -3.40
C LYS A 276 -16.08 -11.75 -2.46
N ASN A 277 -15.70 -10.53 -2.10
CA ASN A 277 -14.51 -10.23 -1.29
C ASN A 277 -14.80 -9.21 -0.19
N SER A 278 -16.06 -9.11 0.26
CA SER A 278 -16.48 -8.27 1.37
C SER A 278 -16.44 -9.04 2.69
N MET A 279 -15.60 -8.57 3.62
CA MET A 279 -15.53 -9.08 4.99
C MET A 279 -16.77 -8.70 5.79
N VAL A 280 -17.28 -7.48 5.56
CA VAL A 280 -18.53 -7.00 6.16
C VAL A 280 -19.70 -7.91 5.78
N LYS A 281 -19.91 -8.14 4.48
CA LYS A 281 -20.95 -9.04 3.95
C LYS A 281 -20.85 -10.41 4.58
N TRP A 282 -19.64 -10.97 4.63
CA TRP A 282 -19.40 -12.28 5.21
C TRP A 282 -19.75 -12.33 6.70
N MET A 283 -19.37 -11.32 7.50
CA MET A 283 -19.74 -11.22 8.93
C MET A 283 -21.25 -11.10 9.16
N VAL A 284 -21.94 -10.31 8.32
CA VAL A 284 -23.40 -10.23 8.33
C VAL A 284 -24.01 -11.61 8.05
N ASP A 285 -23.48 -12.33 7.05
CA ASP A 285 -23.92 -13.70 6.71
C ASP A 285 -23.61 -14.74 7.80
N GLN A 286 -22.63 -14.49 8.67
CA GLN A 286 -22.37 -15.31 9.86
C GLN A 286 -23.32 -14.99 11.04
N GLY A 287 -24.28 -14.09 10.85
CA GLY A 287 -25.27 -13.73 11.86
C GLY A 287 -24.76 -12.72 12.89
N PHE A 288 -23.86 -11.81 12.54
CA PHE A 288 -23.53 -10.67 13.41
C PHE A 288 -24.37 -9.44 13.04
N THR A 289 -24.77 -8.65 14.06
CA THR A 289 -25.19 -7.26 13.81
C THR A 289 -23.93 -6.42 13.61
N VAL A 290 -23.63 -6.04 12.37
CA VAL A 290 -22.36 -5.39 12.01
C VAL A 290 -22.52 -3.87 11.91
N PHE A 291 -21.55 -3.16 12.48
CA PHE A 291 -21.38 -1.72 12.40
C PHE A 291 -20.00 -1.37 11.80
N MET A 292 -19.91 -0.26 11.08
CA MET A 292 -18.66 0.24 10.48
C MET A 292 -18.49 1.73 10.73
N THR A 293 -17.29 2.13 11.17
CA THR A 293 -16.87 3.53 11.19
C THR A 293 -16.53 3.99 9.76
N SER A 294 -17.21 5.02 9.27
CA SER A 294 -16.92 5.70 8.00
C SER A 294 -16.43 7.11 8.29
N TRP A 295 -15.11 7.31 8.21
CA TRP A 295 -14.47 8.59 8.50
C TRP A 295 -14.73 9.63 7.39
N ILE A 296 -14.86 10.88 7.80
CA ILE A 296 -14.90 12.03 6.88
C ILE A 296 -13.54 12.18 6.17
N ASN A 297 -13.56 12.66 4.92
CA ASN A 297 -12.35 13.14 4.26
C ASN A 297 -12.16 14.63 4.64
N PRO A 298 -11.21 14.98 5.52
CA PRO A 298 -11.16 16.30 6.13
C PRO A 298 -10.69 17.39 5.16
N ASP A 299 -11.17 18.61 5.39
CA ASP A 299 -10.72 19.84 4.73
C ASP A 299 -10.05 20.79 5.75
N GLU A 300 -9.83 22.05 5.35
CA GLU A 300 -9.22 23.08 6.18
C GLU A 300 -9.98 23.28 7.53
N GLN A 301 -11.29 23.04 7.57
CA GLN A 301 -12.12 23.30 8.76
C GLN A 301 -11.83 22.30 9.88
N LEU A 302 -11.41 21.09 9.53
CA LEU A 302 -11.08 20.02 10.48
C LEU A 302 -9.59 19.98 10.83
N ALA A 303 -8.78 20.95 10.41
CA ALA A 303 -7.34 21.00 10.64
C ALA A 303 -6.90 20.83 12.10
N HIS A 304 -7.73 21.33 13.02
CA HIS A 304 -7.50 21.33 14.47
C HIS A 304 -7.86 20.00 15.14
N LYS A 305 -8.47 19.05 14.41
CA LYS A 305 -8.86 17.75 14.96
C LYS A 305 -7.61 16.94 15.29
N LYS A 306 -7.60 16.39 16.49
CA LYS A 306 -6.49 15.65 17.10
C LYS A 306 -6.77 14.16 17.11
N PHE A 307 -5.74 13.37 17.41
CA PHE A 307 -5.85 11.92 17.54
C PHE A 307 -6.90 11.49 18.59
N GLU A 308 -7.05 12.24 19.68
CA GLU A 308 -8.06 12.00 20.71
C GLU A 308 -9.50 12.19 20.22
N ASP A 309 -9.75 13.10 19.27
CA ASP A 309 -11.12 13.32 18.75
C ASP A 309 -11.62 12.09 17.97
N TYR A 310 -10.73 11.38 17.28
CA TYR A 310 -11.04 10.11 16.61
C TYR A 310 -11.31 9.00 17.64
N MET A 311 -10.52 8.92 18.71
CA MET A 311 -10.76 7.99 19.83
C MET A 311 -12.13 8.23 20.46
N LEU A 312 -12.46 9.49 20.76
CA LEU A 312 -13.74 9.86 21.36
C LEU A 312 -14.91 9.58 20.42
N SER A 313 -14.75 9.79 19.11
CA SER A 313 -15.77 9.44 18.11
C SER A 313 -16.08 7.94 18.08
N ILE A 314 -15.09 7.07 18.33
CA ILE A 314 -15.32 5.63 18.49
C ILE A 314 -16.17 5.35 19.73
N VAL A 315 -15.89 6.02 20.85
CA VAL A 315 -16.67 5.88 22.10
C VAL A 315 -18.11 6.34 21.90
N GLU A 316 -18.33 7.49 21.25
CA GLU A 316 -19.67 7.96 20.85
C GLU A 316 -20.37 6.97 19.92
N GLY A 317 -19.62 6.36 18.98
CA GLY A 317 -20.12 5.28 18.13
C GLY A 317 -20.59 4.07 18.94
N MET A 318 -19.87 3.68 20.00
CA MET A 318 -20.29 2.61 20.90
C MET A 318 -21.58 2.97 21.66
N ASP A 319 -21.72 4.21 22.12
CA ASP A 319 -22.97 4.70 22.74
C ASP A 319 -24.14 4.68 21.72
N ALA A 320 -23.87 5.00 20.45
CA ALA A 320 -24.85 4.90 19.39
C ALA A 320 -25.26 3.44 19.09
N ILE A 321 -24.32 2.48 19.16
CA ILE A 321 -24.63 1.04 19.03
C ILE A 321 -25.56 0.59 20.15
N GLU A 322 -25.32 1.00 21.40
CA GLU A 322 -26.20 0.68 22.52
C GLU A 322 -27.60 1.26 22.31
N GLN A 323 -27.71 2.48 21.76
CA GLN A 323 -29.00 3.08 21.41
C GLN A 323 -29.71 2.34 20.25
N ALA A 324 -28.96 1.89 19.24
CA ALA A 324 -29.49 1.17 18.09
C ALA A 324 -29.94 -0.26 18.42
N THR A 325 -29.29 -0.91 19.39
CA THR A 325 -29.47 -2.36 19.63
C THR A 325 -29.99 -2.72 21.02
N GLY A 326 -29.88 -1.81 21.99
CA GLY A 326 -30.09 -2.09 23.41
C GLY A 326 -28.92 -2.82 24.08
N GLU A 327 -27.87 -3.16 23.34
CA GLU A 327 -26.74 -3.94 23.83
C GLU A 327 -25.55 -3.03 24.13
N ARG A 328 -25.17 -2.99 25.40
CA ARG A 328 -23.99 -2.25 25.84
C ARG A 328 -22.69 -2.96 25.46
N GLU A 329 -22.69 -4.29 25.46
CA GLU A 329 -21.48 -5.07 25.19
C GLU A 329 -21.33 -5.39 23.70
N ILE A 330 -20.12 -5.16 23.17
CA ILE A 330 -19.79 -5.36 21.76
C ILE A 330 -18.51 -6.17 21.58
N ASN A 331 -18.31 -6.68 20.37
CA ASN A 331 -17.00 -7.12 19.86
C ASN A 331 -16.51 -6.10 18.83
N ALA A 332 -15.19 -6.00 18.63
CA ALA A 332 -14.62 -5.01 17.73
C ALA A 332 -13.49 -5.55 16.85
N ALA A 333 -13.29 -4.94 15.68
CA ALA A 333 -12.11 -5.09 14.85
C ALA A 333 -11.51 -3.73 14.53
N GLY A 334 -10.20 -3.64 14.38
CA GLY A 334 -9.53 -2.46 13.86
C GLY A 334 -8.50 -2.83 12.81
N TYR A 335 -8.43 -2.08 11.71
CA TYR A 335 -7.47 -2.33 10.63
C TYR A 335 -6.43 -1.21 10.52
N CYS A 336 -5.15 -1.57 10.51
CA CYS A 336 -4.01 -0.65 10.38
C CYS A 336 -4.09 0.43 11.47
N LEU A 337 -4.13 1.71 11.11
CA LEU A 337 -4.33 2.82 12.05
C LEU A 337 -5.65 2.71 12.85
N GLY A 338 -6.69 2.12 12.26
CA GLY A 338 -7.94 1.77 12.93
C GLY A 338 -7.74 0.76 14.08
N GLY A 339 -6.77 -0.15 13.95
CA GLY A 339 -6.34 -1.05 15.03
C GLY A 339 -5.58 -0.29 16.12
N THR A 340 -4.67 0.61 15.73
CA THR A 340 -3.86 1.39 16.68
C THR A 340 -4.75 2.27 17.55
N ILE A 341 -5.73 2.96 16.96
CA ILE A 341 -6.71 3.76 17.71
C ILE A 341 -7.66 2.87 18.53
N LEU A 342 -8.04 1.67 18.04
CA LEU A 342 -8.89 0.75 18.80
C LEU A 342 -8.18 0.29 20.08
N LEU A 343 -6.93 -0.17 20.01
CA LEU A 343 -6.15 -0.57 21.19
C LEU A 343 -5.97 0.59 22.17
N THR A 344 -5.71 1.79 21.64
CA THR A 344 -5.65 3.01 22.43
C THR A 344 -6.99 3.31 23.14
N THR A 345 -8.10 3.13 22.43
CA THR A 345 -9.47 3.25 22.97
C THR A 345 -9.72 2.22 24.07
N LEU A 346 -9.29 0.97 23.90
CA LEU A 346 -9.43 -0.07 24.93
C LEU A 346 -8.64 0.27 26.20
N ALA A 347 -7.44 0.84 26.07
CA ALA A 347 -6.67 1.32 27.22
C ALA A 347 -7.36 2.51 27.91
N TYR A 348 -7.91 3.44 27.15
CA TYR A 348 -8.74 4.54 27.67
C TYR A 348 -9.97 4.03 28.44
N LEU A 349 -10.71 3.08 27.86
CA LEU A 349 -11.88 2.45 28.50
C LEU A 349 -11.48 1.69 29.78
N ALA A 350 -10.35 0.98 29.76
CA ALA A 350 -9.82 0.30 30.95
C ALA A 350 -9.52 1.28 32.09
N ALA A 351 -8.94 2.44 31.81
CA ALA A 351 -8.73 3.50 32.81
C ALA A 351 -10.04 4.08 33.35
N LYS A 352 -11.08 4.17 32.51
CA LYS A 352 -12.44 4.56 32.89
C LYS A 352 -13.26 3.43 33.54
N ARG A 353 -12.69 2.23 33.67
CA ARG A 353 -13.36 1.01 34.16
C ARG A 353 -14.59 0.60 33.34
N ASP A 354 -14.61 0.98 32.07
CA ASP A 354 -15.65 0.57 31.14
C ASP A 354 -15.24 -0.74 30.46
N LYS A 355 -16.08 -1.76 30.58
CA LYS A 355 -15.82 -3.13 30.11
C LYS A 355 -16.67 -3.50 28.91
N ARG A 356 -17.21 -2.52 28.18
CA ARG A 356 -18.14 -2.76 27.07
C ARG A 356 -17.58 -3.59 25.90
N VAL A 357 -16.26 -3.62 25.68
CA VAL A 357 -15.66 -4.42 24.60
C VAL A 357 -15.21 -5.80 25.10
N GLN A 358 -15.82 -6.84 24.57
CA GLN A 358 -15.70 -8.23 25.04
C GLN A 358 -14.66 -9.06 24.30
N SER A 359 -14.36 -8.68 23.06
CA SER A 359 -13.20 -9.15 22.31
C SER A 359 -12.81 -8.11 21.25
N ALA A 360 -11.54 -8.11 20.87
CA ALA A 360 -11.03 -7.25 19.80
C ALA A 360 -10.12 -8.03 18.84
N ILE A 361 -10.18 -7.73 17.55
CA ILE A 361 -9.18 -8.19 16.58
C ILE A 361 -8.48 -7.01 15.91
N CYS A 362 -7.16 -7.09 15.76
CA CYS A 362 -6.35 -6.06 15.13
C CYS A 362 -5.70 -6.61 13.87
N PHE A 363 -6.06 -6.07 12.71
CA PHE A 363 -5.50 -6.44 11.42
C PHE A 363 -4.31 -5.52 11.09
N ALA A 364 -3.12 -6.09 10.87
CA ALA A 364 -1.90 -5.38 10.44
C ALA A 364 -1.67 -4.06 11.21
N CYS A 365 -1.78 -4.13 12.54
CA CYS A 365 -1.77 -2.97 13.43
C CYS A 365 -0.46 -2.90 14.21
N MET A 366 0.21 -1.75 14.17
CA MET A 366 1.40 -1.50 14.98
C MET A 366 1.03 -0.84 16.32
N THR A 367 1.67 -1.34 17.37
CA THR A 367 1.68 -0.76 18.73
C THR A 367 3.09 -0.41 19.20
N ASP A 368 4.08 -1.07 18.61
CA ASP A 368 5.51 -0.82 18.77
C ASP A 368 6.05 -0.42 17.39
N PHE A 369 6.59 0.78 17.31
CA PHE A 369 7.11 1.40 16.09
C PHE A 369 8.64 1.40 16.07
N SER A 370 9.30 0.53 16.85
CA SER A 370 10.77 0.42 16.85
C SER A 370 11.32 -0.01 15.48
N GLU A 371 10.56 -0.80 14.74
CA GLU A 371 10.92 -1.28 13.40
C GLU A 371 9.71 -1.11 12.46
N PRO A 372 9.34 0.11 12.05
CA PRO A 372 8.10 0.36 11.31
C PRO A 372 8.18 -0.04 9.82
N GLY A 373 9.20 -0.80 9.45
CA GLY A 373 9.47 -1.19 8.07
C GLY A 373 10.07 -0.06 7.25
N GLU A 374 9.87 -0.14 5.94
CA GLU A 374 10.47 0.81 4.99
C GLU A 374 9.90 2.23 5.12
N LEU A 375 8.74 2.40 5.76
CA LEU A 375 8.20 3.73 6.06
C LEU A 375 9.16 4.57 6.91
N GLU A 376 10.05 3.93 7.71
CA GLU A 376 11.06 4.61 8.51
C GLU A 376 11.93 5.59 7.71
N VAL A 377 12.16 5.31 6.42
CA VAL A 377 13.01 6.17 5.56
C VAL A 377 12.43 7.58 5.36
N PHE A 378 11.12 7.74 5.55
CA PHE A 378 10.40 9.02 5.48
C PHE A 378 10.22 9.69 6.85
N ILE A 379 10.60 9.02 7.95
CA ILE A 379 10.45 9.51 9.32
C ILE A 379 11.75 10.19 9.75
N ASP A 380 11.95 11.42 9.31
CA ASP A 380 13.11 12.26 9.64
C ASP A 380 12.68 13.60 10.25
N GLU A 381 13.44 14.17 11.18
CA GLU A 381 13.07 15.45 11.81
C GLU A 381 12.99 16.59 10.79
N GLU A 382 13.90 16.62 9.81
CA GLU A 382 13.92 17.64 8.77
C GLU A 382 12.68 17.50 7.86
N LEU A 383 12.37 16.27 7.42
CA LEU A 383 11.17 15.97 6.61
C LEU A 383 9.86 16.25 7.34
N ILE A 384 9.76 15.81 8.61
CA ILE A 384 8.55 16.01 9.43
C ILE A 384 8.32 17.50 9.63
N THR A 385 9.36 18.28 9.97
CA THR A 385 9.23 19.74 10.17
C THR A 385 8.78 20.45 8.89
N LEU A 386 9.34 20.03 7.75
CA LEU A 386 8.98 20.58 6.44
C LEU A 386 7.52 20.26 6.08
N LEU A 387 7.09 19.03 6.35
CA LEU A 387 5.71 18.58 6.16
C LEU A 387 4.74 19.33 7.08
N GLU A 388 5.11 19.54 8.33
CA GLU A 388 4.33 20.30 9.31
C GLU A 388 4.14 21.75 8.90
N LYS A 389 5.17 22.38 8.32
CA LYS A 389 5.06 23.73 7.76
C LYS A 389 4.02 23.77 6.63
N GLN A 390 4.08 22.82 5.70
CA GLN A 390 3.13 22.74 4.59
C GLN A 390 1.69 22.48 5.07
N MET A 391 1.51 21.52 5.98
CA MET A 391 0.22 21.30 6.62
C MET A 391 -0.23 22.50 7.47
N GLY A 392 0.70 23.32 7.95
CA GLY A 392 0.43 24.57 8.66
C GLY A 392 -0.27 25.61 7.78
N GLU A 393 0.05 25.65 6.49
CA GLU A 393 -0.55 26.55 5.50
C GLU A 393 -1.91 26.04 5.01
N ARG A 394 -2.08 24.71 4.87
CA ARG A 394 -3.29 24.08 4.31
C ARG A 394 -4.26 23.51 5.34
N GLY A 395 -3.82 23.25 6.57
CA GLY A 395 -4.59 22.57 7.60
C GLY A 395 -4.60 21.04 7.55
N TYR A 396 -4.11 20.42 6.48
CA TYR A 396 -4.07 18.96 6.33
C TYR A 396 -2.90 18.46 5.50
N LEU A 397 -2.60 17.17 5.65
CA LEU A 397 -1.82 16.39 4.70
C LEU A 397 -2.68 16.01 3.50
N ASP A 398 -2.20 16.33 2.29
CA ASP A 398 -2.91 15.96 1.07
C ASP A 398 -2.79 14.45 0.79
N GLY A 399 -3.89 13.82 0.35
CA GLY A 399 -3.94 12.37 0.13
C GLY A 399 -2.93 11.87 -0.92
N SER A 400 -2.58 12.72 -1.90
CA SER A 400 -1.60 12.38 -2.94
C SER A 400 -0.20 12.13 -2.38
N GLN A 401 0.17 12.75 -1.26
CA GLN A 401 1.47 12.56 -0.64
C GLN A 401 1.60 11.16 -0.03
N MET A 402 0.57 10.73 0.73
CA MET A 402 0.52 9.37 1.28
C MET A 402 0.47 8.32 0.16
N ALA A 403 -0.32 8.55 -0.90
CA ALA A 403 -0.38 7.66 -2.05
C ALA A 403 0.99 7.48 -2.73
N GLY A 404 1.74 8.59 -2.87
CA GLY A 404 3.10 8.56 -3.39
C GLY A 404 4.06 7.75 -2.52
N VAL A 405 3.99 7.89 -1.19
CA VAL A 405 4.83 7.11 -0.25
C VAL A 405 4.56 5.62 -0.41
N PHE A 406 3.30 5.20 -0.41
CA PHE A 406 2.94 3.79 -0.58
C PHE A 406 3.38 3.24 -1.95
N SER A 407 3.29 4.04 -3.02
CA SER A 407 3.72 3.64 -4.35
C SER A 407 5.24 3.38 -4.41
N MET A 408 6.06 4.19 -3.71
CA MET A 408 7.51 4.00 -3.66
C MET A 408 7.94 2.75 -2.90
N LEU A 409 7.16 2.30 -1.90
CA LEU A 409 7.46 1.05 -1.18
C LEU A 409 7.43 -0.18 -2.09
N ARG A 410 6.68 -0.11 -3.21
CA ARG A 410 6.60 -1.15 -4.26
C ARG A 410 6.77 -0.56 -5.65
N ALA A 411 7.83 0.21 -5.87
CA ALA A 411 8.02 0.96 -7.12
C ALA A 411 7.97 0.09 -8.39
N ASN A 412 8.51 -1.13 -8.37
CA ASN A 412 8.41 -2.02 -9.53
C ASN A 412 6.96 -2.34 -9.92
N ASP A 413 6.11 -2.65 -8.94
CA ASP A 413 4.72 -3.09 -9.17
C ASP A 413 3.73 -1.91 -9.30
N LEU A 414 3.99 -0.80 -8.62
CA LEU A 414 3.07 0.33 -8.51
C LEU A 414 3.48 1.57 -9.34
N ILE A 415 4.74 1.65 -9.78
CA ILE A 415 5.23 2.75 -10.64
C ILE A 415 5.64 2.20 -12.00
N TRP A 416 6.70 1.39 -12.06
CA TRP A 416 7.32 1.01 -13.34
C TRP A 416 6.45 0.12 -14.19
N PHE A 417 5.68 -0.79 -13.58
CA PHE A 417 4.68 -1.57 -14.30
C PHE A 417 3.69 -0.69 -15.09
N PHE A 418 3.17 0.37 -14.46
CA PHE A 418 2.23 1.30 -15.10
C PHE A 418 2.91 2.28 -16.04
N VAL A 419 4.13 2.71 -15.76
CA VAL A 419 4.92 3.51 -16.72
C VAL A 419 5.08 2.74 -18.04
N VAL A 420 5.48 1.47 -17.96
CA VAL A 420 5.65 0.63 -19.16
C VAL A 420 4.30 0.38 -19.85
N ASN A 421 3.27 -0.04 -19.12
CA ASN A 421 1.99 -0.38 -19.76
C ASN A 421 1.23 0.85 -20.28
N ASN A 422 1.12 1.92 -19.49
CA ASN A 422 0.32 3.08 -19.85
C ASN A 422 1.04 3.98 -20.84
N TYR A 423 2.34 4.24 -20.64
CA TYR A 423 3.07 5.27 -21.39
C TYR A 423 3.94 4.72 -22.52
N LEU A 424 4.46 3.49 -22.39
CA LEU A 424 5.25 2.88 -23.47
C LEU A 424 4.41 1.97 -24.37
N LEU A 425 3.47 1.21 -23.80
CA LEU A 425 2.57 0.33 -24.56
C LEU A 425 1.24 1.00 -24.92
N GLY A 426 0.94 2.20 -24.39
CA GLY A 426 -0.29 2.93 -24.70
C GLY A 426 -1.55 2.18 -24.29
N LYS A 427 -1.48 1.34 -23.24
CA LYS A 427 -2.60 0.57 -22.72
C LYS A 427 -3.38 1.37 -21.69
N ASP A 428 -4.69 1.20 -21.70
CA ASP A 428 -5.53 1.66 -20.60
C ASP A 428 -5.41 0.72 -19.39
N PRO A 429 -5.39 1.26 -18.16
CA PRO A 429 -5.30 0.45 -16.96
C PRO A 429 -6.59 -0.37 -16.76
N TYR A 430 -6.41 -1.63 -16.37
CA TYR A 430 -7.52 -2.56 -16.14
C TYR A 430 -8.38 -2.14 -14.92
N PRO A 431 -9.71 -2.32 -14.94
CA PRO A 431 -10.58 -2.04 -13.80
C PRO A 431 -10.33 -3.03 -12.66
N PHE A 432 -9.40 -2.67 -11.77
CA PHE A 432 -9.05 -3.45 -10.59
C PHE A 432 -9.48 -2.72 -9.31
N ASP A 433 -10.30 -3.39 -8.51
CA ASP A 433 -10.98 -2.85 -7.34
C ASP A 433 -10.00 -2.44 -6.23
N LEU A 434 -8.98 -3.26 -5.96
CA LEU A 434 -7.96 -2.92 -4.95
C LEU A 434 -7.15 -1.67 -5.32
N LEU A 435 -6.80 -1.51 -6.60
CA LEU A 435 -6.09 -0.31 -7.05
C LEU A 435 -7.00 0.91 -7.12
N TYR A 436 -8.31 0.72 -7.35
CA TYR A 436 -9.29 1.79 -7.22
C TYR A 436 -9.35 2.31 -5.79
N TRP A 437 -9.44 1.40 -4.81
CA TRP A 437 -9.35 1.77 -3.39
C TRP A 437 -8.04 2.48 -3.06
N ASN A 438 -6.91 1.98 -3.56
CA ASN A 438 -5.60 2.57 -3.30
C ASN A 438 -5.47 4.00 -3.84
N SER A 439 -6.14 4.28 -4.96
CA SER A 439 -6.17 5.60 -5.61
C SER A 439 -7.21 6.54 -5.02
N ASP A 440 -8.11 6.06 -4.15
CA ASP A 440 -9.15 6.84 -3.49
C ASP A 440 -8.67 7.30 -2.10
N SER A 441 -7.59 8.08 -2.11
CA SER A 441 -6.88 8.52 -0.91
C SER A 441 -7.63 9.59 -0.14
N THR A 442 -7.35 9.65 1.16
CA THR A 442 -7.95 10.60 2.10
C THR A 442 -6.90 11.56 2.64
N ARG A 443 -7.35 12.77 3.01
CA ARG A 443 -6.54 13.75 3.72
C ARG A 443 -6.45 13.39 5.20
N MET A 444 -5.45 13.95 5.89
CA MET A 444 -5.33 13.83 7.34
C MET A 444 -5.21 15.22 7.97
N PRO A 445 -5.95 15.55 9.05
CA PRO A 445 -5.79 16.82 9.74
C PRO A 445 -4.36 16.99 10.27
N ARG A 446 -3.85 18.22 10.19
CA ARG A 446 -2.47 18.55 10.61
C ARG A 446 -2.16 18.05 12.02
N ASP A 447 -2.98 18.45 13.00
CA ASP A 447 -2.65 18.22 14.41
C ASP A 447 -2.68 16.72 14.76
N MET A 448 -3.61 15.96 14.17
CA MET A 448 -3.65 14.52 14.32
C MET A 448 -2.48 13.82 13.61
N HIS A 449 -2.16 14.19 12.37
CA HIS A 449 -1.05 13.58 11.62
C HIS A 449 0.30 13.84 12.32
N SER A 450 0.58 15.09 12.69
CA SER A 450 1.77 15.47 13.45
C SER A 450 1.90 14.68 14.75
N PHE A 451 0.80 14.58 15.51
CA PHE A 451 0.79 13.80 16.74
C PHE A 451 1.14 12.34 16.48
N TYR A 452 0.53 11.73 15.46
CA TYR A 452 0.73 10.33 15.12
C TYR A 452 2.19 10.04 14.73
N VAL A 453 2.74 10.82 13.79
CA VAL A 453 4.11 10.63 13.31
C VAL A 453 5.15 10.92 14.41
N ARG A 454 5.02 12.04 15.14
CA ARG A 454 6.00 12.39 16.16
C ARG A 454 5.96 11.47 17.38
N ASN A 455 4.77 11.15 17.88
CA ASN A 455 4.67 10.37 19.13
C ASN A 455 4.78 8.87 18.90
N MET A 456 4.37 8.35 17.74
CA MET A 456 4.41 6.91 17.47
C MET A 456 5.59 6.54 16.58
N TYR A 457 5.64 6.98 15.33
CA TYR A 457 6.75 6.59 14.44
C TYR A 457 8.12 7.08 14.89
N GLN A 458 8.22 8.33 15.37
CA GLN A 458 9.51 8.91 15.73
C GLN A 458 9.93 8.56 17.16
N LYS A 459 9.04 8.76 18.14
CA LYS A 459 9.36 8.60 19.57
C LYS A 459 8.89 7.28 20.18
N ASN A 460 8.06 6.52 19.46
CA ASN A 460 7.53 5.22 19.88
C ASN A 460 6.90 5.21 21.29
N LEU A 461 6.13 6.25 21.61
CA LEU A 461 5.58 6.48 22.96
C LEU A 461 4.34 5.65 23.27
N LEU A 462 3.67 5.05 22.28
CA LEU A 462 2.45 4.26 22.50
C LEU A 462 2.72 2.96 23.29
N ARG A 463 3.90 2.34 23.11
CA ARG A 463 4.28 1.12 23.84
C ARG A 463 4.63 1.40 25.31
N GLU A 464 4.95 2.65 25.63
CA GLU A 464 5.38 3.07 26.96
C GLU A 464 4.16 3.41 27.83
N PRO A 465 4.09 2.96 29.10
CA PRO A 465 2.95 3.25 29.96
C PRO A 465 2.86 4.74 30.24
N GLY A 466 1.75 5.35 29.84
CA GLY A 466 1.57 6.79 29.96
C GLY A 466 2.45 7.62 29.02
N GLY A 467 3.11 6.99 28.03
CA GLY A 467 3.96 7.71 27.06
C GLY A 467 3.16 8.68 26.20
N ILE A 468 1.87 8.40 25.98
CA ILE A 468 0.90 9.36 25.43
C ILE A 468 -0.26 9.58 26.40
N THR A 469 -0.86 10.77 26.33
CA THR A 469 -2.06 11.15 27.07
C THR A 469 -3.14 11.57 26.08
N LEU A 470 -4.34 11.00 26.21
CA LEU A 470 -5.50 11.33 25.36
C LEU A 470 -6.71 11.60 26.23
N ALA A 471 -7.42 12.69 25.97
CA ALA A 471 -8.55 13.16 26.77
C ALA A 471 -8.23 13.22 28.28
N GLY A 472 -7.00 13.66 28.61
CA GLY A 472 -6.49 13.75 29.99
C GLY A 472 -6.15 12.41 30.66
N ILE A 473 -6.18 11.29 29.93
CA ILE A 473 -5.88 9.95 30.45
C ILE A 473 -4.54 9.45 29.89
N PRO A 474 -3.56 9.13 30.76
CA PRO A 474 -2.34 8.44 30.35
C PRO A 474 -2.68 7.04 29.82
N ILE A 475 -2.24 6.73 28.61
CA ILE A 475 -2.56 5.46 27.93
C ILE A 475 -1.55 4.38 28.32
N ASP A 476 -2.05 3.24 28.77
CA ASP A 476 -1.23 2.06 29.06
C ASP A 476 -1.92 0.80 28.48
N LEU A 477 -1.38 0.28 27.38
CA LEU A 477 -1.90 -0.91 26.70
C LEU A 477 -1.91 -2.16 27.59
N ARG A 478 -1.06 -2.20 28.63
CA ARG A 478 -0.95 -3.33 29.58
C ARG A 478 -2.17 -3.41 30.50
N LYS A 479 -2.98 -2.34 30.55
CA LYS A 479 -4.25 -2.32 31.30
C LYS A 479 -5.41 -2.95 30.54
N ILE A 480 -5.27 -3.21 29.24
CA ILE A 480 -6.29 -3.89 28.45
C ILE A 480 -6.45 -5.31 28.98
N LYS A 481 -7.68 -5.68 29.38
CA LYS A 481 -8.04 -7.03 29.84
C LYS A 481 -8.94 -7.79 28.86
N THR A 482 -9.48 -7.09 27.87
CA THR A 482 -10.22 -7.67 26.74
C THR A 482 -9.33 -8.69 26.01
N PRO A 483 -9.83 -9.88 25.66
CA PRO A 483 -9.15 -10.79 24.74
C PRO A 483 -8.87 -10.12 23.38
N VAL A 484 -7.62 -10.19 22.92
CA VAL A 484 -7.19 -9.58 21.65
C VAL A 484 -6.64 -10.64 20.71
N CYS A 485 -7.17 -10.69 19.49
CA CYS A 485 -6.56 -11.39 18.37
C CYS A 485 -5.73 -10.41 17.52
N PHE A 486 -4.50 -10.76 17.20
CA PHE A 486 -3.67 -10.03 16.26
C PHE A 486 -3.54 -10.85 14.99
N LEU A 487 -3.85 -10.23 13.85
CA LEU A 487 -3.59 -10.77 12.53
C LEU A 487 -2.51 -9.94 11.85
N SER A 488 -1.48 -10.61 11.36
CA SER A 488 -0.43 -9.99 10.54
C SER A 488 -0.30 -10.74 9.22
N ALA A 489 0.38 -10.15 8.23
CA ALA A 489 0.63 -10.79 6.95
C ALA A 489 2.14 -10.97 6.72
N TYR A 490 2.54 -12.15 6.27
CA TYR A 490 3.95 -12.58 6.20
C TYR A 490 4.81 -11.67 5.33
N GLU A 491 4.28 -11.21 4.20
CA GLU A 491 4.96 -10.35 3.23
C GLU A 491 4.54 -8.88 3.36
N ASP A 492 3.98 -8.51 4.51
CA ASP A 492 3.63 -7.12 4.82
C ASP A 492 4.90 -6.27 4.99
N HIS A 493 4.99 -5.24 4.16
CA HIS A 493 6.09 -4.28 4.11
C HIS A 493 5.65 -2.89 4.59
N ILE A 494 4.34 -2.69 4.83
CA ILE A 494 3.76 -1.48 5.38
C ILE A 494 3.74 -1.59 6.90
N ALA A 495 3.29 -2.72 7.42
CA ALA A 495 3.28 -3.06 8.83
C ALA A 495 3.93 -4.44 9.02
N PRO A 496 5.28 -4.51 9.09
CA PRO A 496 5.98 -5.78 9.15
C PRO A 496 5.45 -6.65 10.29
N TRP A 497 5.24 -7.94 10.00
CA TRP A 497 4.54 -8.82 10.95
C TRP A 497 5.27 -8.96 12.29
N LYS A 498 6.59 -8.80 12.33
CA LYS A 498 7.38 -8.79 13.56
C LYS A 498 7.05 -7.57 14.43
N SER A 499 6.82 -6.42 13.82
CA SER A 499 6.48 -5.16 14.49
C SER A 499 5.05 -5.18 15.02
N THR A 500 4.11 -5.74 14.25
CA THR A 500 2.73 -5.96 14.72
C THR A 500 2.65 -7.09 15.76
N TYR A 501 3.51 -8.10 15.68
CA TYR A 501 3.63 -9.17 16.69
C TYR A 501 4.00 -8.63 18.08
N ALA A 502 4.76 -7.53 18.17
CA ALA A 502 5.10 -6.91 19.44
C ALA A 502 3.86 -6.54 20.29
N GLY A 503 2.70 -6.30 19.66
CA GLY A 503 1.43 -6.09 20.35
C GLY A 503 1.03 -7.24 21.28
N THR A 504 1.43 -8.48 20.95
CA THR A 504 1.19 -9.68 21.79
C THR A 504 1.85 -9.60 23.16
N GLN A 505 2.90 -8.77 23.30
CA GLN A 505 3.66 -8.60 24.54
C GLN A 505 3.24 -7.34 25.32
N LEU A 506 2.43 -6.46 24.71
CA LEU A 506 2.05 -5.18 25.28
C LEU A 506 0.65 -5.21 25.90
N VAL A 507 -0.29 -5.97 25.34
CA VAL A 507 -1.64 -6.07 25.88
C VAL A 507 -1.67 -7.00 27.10
N GLY A 508 -2.42 -6.61 28.14
CA GLY A 508 -2.43 -7.35 29.41
C GLY A 508 -3.52 -8.42 29.54
N GLY A 509 -4.28 -8.70 28.49
CA GLY A 509 -5.36 -9.68 28.43
C GLY A 509 -4.96 -10.93 27.63
N PRO A 510 -5.86 -11.90 27.44
CA PRO A 510 -5.59 -13.07 26.61
C PRO A 510 -5.28 -12.68 25.16
N VAL A 511 -4.28 -13.33 24.56
CA VAL A 511 -3.81 -13.03 23.19
C VAL A 511 -3.91 -14.26 22.30
N LYS A 512 -4.41 -14.06 21.07
CA LYS A 512 -4.25 -14.99 19.94
C LYS A 512 -3.45 -14.28 18.86
N PHE A 513 -2.47 -14.93 18.25
CA PHE A 513 -1.76 -14.41 17.08
C PHE A 513 -1.97 -15.32 15.87
N VAL A 514 -2.24 -14.70 14.72
CA VAL A 514 -2.42 -15.35 13.42
C VAL A 514 -1.53 -14.66 12.41
N LEU A 515 -0.78 -15.44 11.65
CA LEU A 515 0.04 -14.93 10.55
C LEU A 515 -0.55 -15.42 9.23
N SER A 516 -1.15 -14.55 8.44
CA SER A 516 -1.61 -14.88 7.09
C SER A 516 -0.44 -14.86 6.11
N GLY A 517 -0.53 -15.64 5.03
CA GLY A 517 0.33 -15.44 3.87
C GLY A 517 0.00 -14.13 3.11
N SER A 518 0.83 -13.82 2.11
CA SER A 518 0.75 -12.61 1.28
C SER A 518 1.03 -11.30 2.03
N GLY A 519 0.74 -10.16 1.40
CA GLY A 519 1.02 -8.80 1.90
C GLY A 519 -0.16 -8.10 2.57
N HIS A 520 0.02 -6.82 2.91
CA HIS A 520 -0.86 -6.00 3.75
C HIS A 520 -2.37 -6.13 3.50
N ILE A 521 -2.77 -6.09 2.22
CA ILE A 521 -4.18 -6.16 1.84
C ILE A 521 -4.59 -7.60 1.56
N ALA A 522 -3.87 -8.31 0.69
CA ALA A 522 -4.24 -9.65 0.24
C ALA A 522 -4.22 -10.70 1.36
N GLY A 523 -3.37 -10.53 2.37
CA GLY A 523 -3.37 -11.39 3.56
C GLY A 523 -4.56 -11.13 4.49
N VAL A 524 -4.98 -9.88 4.63
CA VAL A 524 -6.14 -9.52 5.48
C VAL A 524 -7.45 -9.82 4.76
N ILE A 525 -7.59 -9.34 3.52
CA ILE A 525 -8.76 -9.54 2.66
C ILE A 525 -8.57 -10.84 1.85
N ASN A 526 -8.60 -11.96 2.56
CA ASN A 526 -8.56 -13.31 2.00
C ASN A 526 -9.92 -13.98 2.26
N PRO A 527 -10.90 -13.89 1.34
CA PRO A 527 -12.27 -14.32 1.61
C PRO A 527 -12.36 -15.77 2.07
N ALA A 528 -13.38 -16.12 2.88
CA ALA A 528 -13.51 -17.46 3.46
C ALA A 528 -13.56 -18.60 2.41
N SER A 529 -13.98 -18.30 1.18
CA SER A 529 -14.01 -19.25 0.05
C SER A 529 -12.67 -19.37 -0.69
N SER A 530 -11.63 -18.66 -0.27
CA SER A 530 -10.32 -18.63 -0.91
C SER A 530 -9.46 -19.81 -0.47
N ASP A 531 -8.82 -20.45 -1.45
CA ASP A 531 -7.82 -21.50 -1.30
C ASP A 531 -6.38 -20.95 -1.30
N LYS A 532 -6.22 -19.62 -1.35
CA LYS A 532 -4.92 -18.96 -1.52
C LYS A 532 -4.23 -18.66 -0.20
N TYR A 533 -2.90 -18.57 -0.30
CA TYR A 533 -1.94 -18.06 0.70
C TYR A 533 -1.71 -18.95 1.93
N GLY A 534 -2.78 -19.49 2.52
CA GLY A 534 -2.70 -20.17 3.82
C GLY A 534 -2.39 -19.20 4.96
N PHE A 535 -2.25 -19.73 6.18
CA PHE A 535 -1.93 -18.99 7.39
C PHE A 535 -1.21 -19.89 8.41
N TRP A 536 -0.62 -19.31 9.44
CA TRP A 536 0.09 -20.04 10.50
C TRP A 536 -0.54 -19.75 11.86
N LEU A 537 -0.59 -20.79 12.69
CA LEU A 537 -1.08 -20.73 14.06
C LEU A 537 -0.06 -21.33 15.02
N ASN A 538 0.07 -20.70 16.20
CA ASN A 538 0.79 -21.26 17.33
C ASN A 538 0.02 -20.85 18.60
N PRO A 539 -0.33 -21.80 19.49
CA PRO A 539 -1.09 -21.49 20.70
C PRO A 539 -0.30 -20.66 21.74
N LYS A 540 1.01 -20.52 21.57
CA LYS A 540 1.87 -19.71 22.44
C LYS A 540 2.25 -18.40 21.74
N THR A 541 2.60 -17.40 22.54
CA THR A 541 3.09 -16.09 22.07
C THR A 541 4.41 -15.74 22.78
N PRO A 542 5.52 -16.45 22.50
CA PRO A 542 6.82 -16.13 23.11
C PRO A 542 7.27 -14.71 22.73
N PRO A 543 8.14 -14.06 23.51
CA PRO A 543 8.58 -12.68 23.22
C PRO A 543 9.25 -12.51 21.85
N ASN A 544 10.00 -13.51 21.40
CA ASN A 544 10.67 -13.48 20.10
C ASN A 544 9.72 -13.99 18.98
N PRO A 545 9.42 -13.18 17.95
CA PRO A 545 8.57 -13.61 16.83
C PRO A 545 9.14 -14.78 16.03
N ASP A 546 10.47 -14.90 15.91
CA ASP A 546 11.08 -16.02 15.16
C ASP A 546 10.87 -17.36 15.87
N ASP A 547 10.86 -17.36 17.21
CA ASP A 547 10.51 -18.54 18.01
C ASP A 547 9.03 -18.91 17.85
N TRP A 548 8.16 -17.91 17.75
CA TRP A 548 6.73 -18.14 17.43
C TRP A 548 6.57 -18.85 16.09
N LEU A 549 7.24 -18.36 15.04
CA LEU A 549 7.13 -18.89 13.68
C LEU A 549 7.70 -20.30 13.56
N LYS A 550 8.81 -20.59 14.26
CA LYS A 550 9.45 -21.91 14.26
C LYS A 550 8.51 -23.03 14.71
N ASP A 551 7.68 -22.75 15.71
CA ASP A 551 6.73 -23.72 16.28
C ASP A 551 5.31 -23.59 15.67
N ALA A 552 5.12 -22.69 14.71
CA ALA A 552 3.81 -22.44 14.11
C ALA A 552 3.45 -23.49 13.05
N VAL A 553 2.20 -23.92 13.07
CA VAL A 553 1.64 -24.89 12.12
C VAL A 553 0.94 -24.14 11.00
N LYS A 554 1.35 -24.41 9.77
CA LYS A 554 0.69 -23.88 8.57
C LYS A 554 -0.67 -24.56 8.35
N GLN A 555 -1.67 -23.76 8.02
CA GLN A 555 -3.01 -24.12 7.60
C GLN A 555 -3.22 -23.63 6.17
N ASP A 556 -4.01 -24.38 5.39
CA ASP A 556 -4.37 -23.99 4.03
C ASP A 556 -5.63 -23.11 4.00
N GLY A 557 -5.79 -22.35 2.91
CA GLY A 557 -6.96 -21.48 2.70
C GLY A 557 -6.97 -20.20 3.54
N SER A 558 -8.17 -19.66 3.75
CA SER A 558 -8.40 -18.41 4.49
C SER A 558 -8.38 -18.59 6.01
N TRP A 559 -7.89 -17.57 6.72
CA TRP A 559 -7.94 -17.48 8.18
C TRP A 559 -9.30 -17.01 8.72
N TRP A 560 -10.23 -16.53 7.87
CA TRP A 560 -11.54 -16.01 8.32
C TRP A 560 -12.34 -17.04 9.13
N PRO A 561 -12.45 -18.33 8.72
CA PRO A 561 -13.16 -19.34 9.51
C PRO A 561 -12.53 -19.59 10.90
N ASP A 562 -11.20 -19.55 11.00
CA ASP A 562 -10.49 -19.67 12.29
C ASP A 562 -10.77 -18.46 13.20
N TRP A 563 -10.89 -17.26 12.63
CA TRP A 563 -11.31 -16.07 13.36
C TRP A 563 -12.75 -16.19 13.86
N LEU A 564 -13.70 -16.65 13.03
CA LEU A 564 -15.08 -16.87 13.44
C LEU A 564 -15.15 -17.83 14.65
N ALA A 565 -14.43 -18.95 14.58
CA ALA A 565 -14.39 -19.94 15.67
C ALA A 565 -13.86 -19.33 16.98
N TRP A 566 -12.88 -18.42 16.90
CA TRP A 566 -12.38 -17.68 18.07
C TRP A 566 -13.37 -16.63 18.58
N LEU A 567 -14.11 -15.97 17.69
CA LEU A 567 -15.03 -14.88 18.02
C LEU A 567 -16.36 -15.37 18.63
N GLN A 568 -16.89 -16.50 18.18
CA GLN A 568 -18.20 -17.03 18.58
C GLN A 568 -18.41 -17.11 20.11
N PRO A 569 -17.45 -17.62 20.92
CA PRO A 569 -17.59 -17.64 22.38
C PRO A 569 -17.78 -16.25 23.02
N HIS A 570 -17.38 -15.18 22.34
CA HIS A 570 -17.50 -13.80 22.81
C HIS A 570 -18.77 -13.10 22.30
N ALA A 571 -19.55 -13.74 21.43
CA ALA A 571 -20.68 -13.12 20.73
C ALA A 571 -22.02 -13.16 21.50
N GLY A 572 -22.11 -14.01 22.53
CA GLY A 572 -23.35 -14.24 23.28
C GLY A 572 -24.33 -15.18 22.57
N PRO A 573 -25.54 -15.39 23.11
CA PRO A 573 -26.57 -16.22 22.48
C PRO A 573 -27.11 -15.60 21.19
N GLN A 574 -27.87 -16.36 20.42
CA GLN A 574 -28.62 -15.87 19.26
C GLN A 574 -29.91 -15.17 19.72
N VAL A 575 -30.25 -14.06 19.08
CA VAL A 575 -31.43 -13.22 19.30
C VAL A 575 -32.10 -12.89 17.96
N PRO A 576 -33.35 -12.43 17.91
CA PRO A 576 -33.97 -11.97 16.67
C PRO A 576 -33.12 -10.90 15.97
N ALA A 577 -33.04 -10.97 14.64
CA ALA A 577 -32.30 -10.02 13.83
C ALA A 577 -32.82 -8.58 14.02
N ARG A 578 -31.91 -7.61 13.92
CA ARG A 578 -32.17 -6.18 14.16
C ARG A 578 -31.99 -5.41 12.86
N ALA A 579 -33.05 -4.82 12.33
CA ALA A 579 -32.95 -3.94 11.18
C ALA A 579 -32.45 -2.54 11.61
N PRO A 580 -31.68 -1.83 10.77
CA PRO A 580 -31.34 -0.44 11.05
C PRO A 580 -32.60 0.41 11.21
N GLY A 581 -32.77 1.03 12.37
CA GLY A 581 -33.95 1.83 12.71
C GLY A 581 -34.95 1.18 13.68
N ASP A 582 -34.79 -0.11 14.04
CA ASP A 582 -35.65 -0.77 15.03
C ASP A 582 -35.41 -0.27 16.47
N GLY A 583 -34.22 0.29 16.73
CA GLY A 583 -33.84 0.84 18.03
C GLY A 583 -34.24 2.31 18.24
N LYS A 584 -33.47 3.02 19.06
CA LYS A 584 -33.73 4.45 19.37
C LYS A 584 -33.22 5.41 18.29
N LEU A 585 -32.33 4.95 17.42
CA LEU A 585 -31.72 5.78 16.37
C LEU A 585 -32.51 5.68 15.07
N LYS A 586 -32.79 6.82 14.47
CA LYS A 586 -33.42 6.89 13.14
C LYS A 586 -32.33 6.82 12.06
N PRO A 587 -32.53 6.03 11.00
CA PRO A 587 -31.65 6.06 9.82
C PRO A 587 -31.53 7.48 9.25
N ILE A 588 -30.31 7.87 8.90
CA ILE A 588 -29.97 9.17 8.29
C ILE A 588 -30.00 9.05 6.76
N GLU A 589 -29.27 8.07 6.22
CA GLU A 589 -29.18 7.79 4.78
C GLU A 589 -28.75 6.33 4.54
N ASP A 590 -28.76 5.90 3.28
CA ASP A 590 -28.36 4.54 2.90
C ASP A 590 -26.85 4.36 2.97
N ALA A 591 -26.41 3.15 3.35
CA ALA A 591 -25.03 2.73 3.17
C ALA A 591 -24.62 2.91 1.68
N PRO A 592 -23.37 3.32 1.40
CA PRO A 592 -22.25 3.39 2.32
C PRO A 592 -22.08 4.75 3.03
N GLY A 593 -23.08 5.64 2.93
CA GLY A 593 -23.04 6.99 3.47
C GLY A 593 -22.41 8.02 2.53
N SER A 594 -22.49 9.29 2.90
CA SER A 594 -21.99 10.43 2.14
C SER A 594 -20.50 10.70 2.40
N TYR A 595 -19.98 10.43 3.60
CA TYR A 595 -18.58 10.71 3.93
C TYR A 595 -17.61 9.91 3.06
N VAL A 596 -17.90 8.63 2.81
CA VAL A 596 -17.06 7.77 1.96
C VAL A 596 -17.09 8.18 0.47
N LYS A 597 -18.14 8.89 0.03
CA LYS A 597 -18.28 9.34 -1.35
C LYS A 597 -17.49 10.62 -1.63
N MET A 598 -16.98 11.30 -0.60
CA MET A 598 -16.18 12.51 -0.75
C MET A 598 -14.84 12.22 -1.44
N ARG A 599 -14.56 12.95 -2.52
CA ARG A 599 -13.31 12.91 -3.27
C ARG A 599 -12.81 14.33 -3.49
N TYR A 600 -11.49 14.53 -3.38
CA TYR A 600 -10.85 15.84 -3.60
C TYR A 600 -9.88 15.82 -4.80
N ASP A 601 -9.79 14.68 -5.48
CA ASP A 601 -8.98 14.45 -6.68
C ASP A 601 -9.78 14.62 -8.00
N GLN A 602 -11.05 15.00 -7.90
CA GLN A 602 -11.98 15.19 -9.02
C GLN A 602 -12.36 16.65 -9.22
#